data_AF-A0A352CBU2-F1
#
_entry.id   AF-A0A352CBU2-F1
#
_cell.length_a   1.000
_cell.length_b   1.000
_cell.length_c   1.000
_cell.angle_alpha   90.00
_cell.angle_beta   90.00
_cell.angle_gamma   90.00
#
_symmetry.space_group_name_H-M   'P 1'
#
loop_
_entity.id
_entity.type
_entity.pdbx_description
1 polymer ?
#
loop_
_entity_poly.entity_id
_entity_poly.type
_entity_poly.pdbx_seq_one_letter_code
_entity_poly.pdbx_strand_id
1 'polypeptide(L)'
;MQAAPKTYRLANLLAAAIPFADAASADLPLSRLLRLSLFQVSCGMAAVLLTGTLNRVMIVELGMPAWLVALMVSLPLVFAPLRALIGFKSDTHRSFLGWRRLPYIWFGTLMQWGGFGIMPFALFLLAGEGNAPPIVG
;
A
#
# COMPACT_ATOMS: atom_id res chain seq x y z
N MET A 1 -24.80 -39.42 -23.42
CA MET A 1 -25.05 -37.96 -23.51
C MET A 1 -24.48 -37.31 -22.25
N GLN A 2 -23.35 -36.60 -22.34
CA GLN A 2 -23.05 -35.33 -21.64
C GLN A 2 -21.63 -34.90 -21.99
N ALA A 3 -21.52 -33.78 -22.69
CA ALA A 3 -20.28 -33.23 -23.22
C ALA A 3 -19.44 -32.62 -22.10
N ALA A 4 -18.18 -33.05 -21.97
CA ALA A 4 -17.20 -32.37 -21.14
C ALA A 4 -16.91 -30.98 -21.74
N PRO A 5 -17.04 -29.88 -20.99
CA PRO A 5 -16.91 -28.55 -21.57
C PRO A 5 -15.48 -28.28 -22.04
N LYS A 6 -15.32 -27.77 -23.26
CA LYS A 6 -14.05 -27.55 -23.98
C LYS A 6 -13.17 -26.43 -23.41
N THR A 7 -13.42 -25.95 -22.20
CA THR A 7 -12.84 -24.70 -21.66
C THR A 7 -11.48 -24.89 -20.97
N TYR A 8 -11.08 -26.13 -20.64
CA TYR A 8 -9.89 -26.41 -19.85
C TYR A 8 -8.56 -26.29 -20.62
N ARG A 9 -8.58 -26.42 -21.95
CA ARG A 9 -7.36 -26.47 -22.78
C ARG A 9 -6.68 -25.10 -22.94
N LEU A 10 -7.48 -24.04 -23.06
CA LEU A 10 -6.99 -22.66 -23.14
C LEU A 10 -6.52 -22.17 -21.78
N ALA A 11 -7.29 -22.48 -20.72
CA ALA A 11 -6.89 -22.15 -19.34
C ALA A 11 -5.56 -22.82 -18.94
N ASN A 12 -5.33 -24.07 -19.35
CA ASN A 12 -4.07 -24.76 -19.06
C ASN A 12 -2.88 -24.22 -19.89
N LEU A 13 -3.11 -23.80 -21.14
CA LEU A 13 -2.07 -23.15 -21.95
C LEU A 13 -1.72 -21.75 -21.44
N LEU A 14 -2.73 -20.98 -21.01
CA LEU A 14 -2.53 -19.68 -20.37
C LEU A 14 -1.86 -19.82 -19.01
N ALA A 15 -2.24 -20.82 -18.21
CA ALA A 15 -1.53 -21.14 -16.98
C ALA A 15 -0.07 -21.53 -17.28
N ALA A 16 0.19 -22.42 -18.24
CA ALA A 16 1.56 -22.80 -18.62
C ALA A 16 2.41 -21.64 -19.19
N ALA A 17 1.75 -20.62 -19.78
CA ALA A 17 2.41 -19.42 -20.30
C ALA A 17 2.68 -18.35 -19.23
N ILE A 18 2.02 -18.43 -18.07
CA ILE A 18 2.28 -17.54 -16.94
C ILE A 18 3.54 -18.04 -16.23
N PRO A 19 4.65 -17.27 -16.19
CA PRO A 19 5.74 -17.60 -15.29
C PRO A 19 5.14 -17.66 -13.87
N PHE A 20 5.55 -18.63 -13.05
CA PHE A 20 5.03 -18.88 -11.69
C PHE A 20 3.69 -19.64 -11.57
N ALA A 21 3.20 -20.27 -12.63
CA ALA A 21 2.02 -21.16 -12.55
C ALA A 21 2.19 -22.33 -11.57
N ASP A 22 3.43 -22.79 -11.40
CA ASP A 22 3.82 -23.83 -10.45
C ASP A 22 3.80 -23.36 -8.99
N ALA A 23 3.67 -22.06 -8.73
CA ALA A 23 3.57 -21.52 -7.36
C ALA A 23 2.17 -21.68 -6.75
N ALA A 24 1.17 -22.07 -7.54
CA ALA A 24 -0.18 -22.28 -7.06
C ALA A 24 -0.31 -23.65 -6.38
N SER A 25 -0.77 -23.67 -5.12
CA SER A 25 -1.05 -24.88 -4.36
C SER A 25 -2.54 -25.03 -4.09
N ALA A 26 -2.98 -26.20 -3.61
CA ALA A 26 -4.37 -26.46 -3.25
C ALA A 26 -4.90 -25.44 -2.20
N ASP A 27 -4.05 -24.98 -1.29
CA ASP A 27 -4.40 -24.01 -0.24
C ASP A 27 -4.25 -22.54 -0.68
N LEU A 28 -3.41 -22.28 -1.69
CA LEU A 28 -3.13 -20.96 -2.26
C LEU A 28 -3.30 -20.97 -3.78
N PRO A 29 -4.55 -20.86 -4.27
CA PRO A 29 -4.80 -20.77 -5.70
C PRO A 29 -4.22 -19.46 -6.26
N LEU A 30 -3.87 -19.46 -7.55
CA LEU A 30 -3.25 -18.33 -8.25
C LEU A 30 -4.03 -17.01 -8.08
N SER A 31 -5.36 -17.06 -8.05
CA SER A 31 -6.22 -15.89 -7.82
C SER A 31 -6.02 -15.24 -6.45
N ARG A 32 -5.75 -16.03 -5.41
CA ARG A 32 -5.45 -15.52 -4.06
C ARG A 32 -4.06 -14.89 -4.03
N LEU A 33 -3.07 -15.53 -4.67
CA LEU A 33 -1.71 -15.00 -4.80
C LEU A 33 -1.72 -13.65 -5.51
N LEU A 34 -2.43 -13.54 -6.64
CA LEU A 34 -2.58 -12.29 -7.39
C LEU A 34 -3.22 -11.17 -6.55
N ARG A 35 -4.28 -11.48 -5.80
CA ARG A 35 -4.89 -10.47 -4.91
C ARG A 35 -3.94 -10.00 -3.80
N LEU A 36 -3.18 -10.91 -3.20
CA LEU A 36 -2.20 -10.58 -2.17
C LEU A 36 -1.03 -9.77 -2.77
N SER A 37 -0.56 -10.12 -3.97
CA SER A 37 0.54 -9.41 -4.63
C SER A 37 0.13 -8.01 -5.07
N LEU A 38 -1.08 -7.81 -5.61
CA LEU A 38 -1.59 -6.50 -5.98
C LEU A 38 -1.65 -5.53 -4.78
N PHE A 39 -2.03 -6.03 -3.61
CA PHE A 39 -1.98 -5.25 -2.37
C PHE A 39 -0.55 -4.84 -2.03
N GLN A 40 0.40 -5.79 -2.09
CA GLN A 40 1.81 -5.50 -1.80
C GLN A 40 2.44 -4.56 -2.83
N VAL A 41 2.09 -4.68 -4.11
CA VAL A 41 2.54 -3.77 -5.16
C VAL A 41 2.08 -2.34 -4.85
N SER A 42 0.81 -2.15 -4.45
CA SER A 42 0.30 -0.84 -4.07
C SER A 42 1.04 -0.24 -2.86
N CYS A 43 1.25 -1.03 -1.80
CA CYS A 43 2.04 -0.59 -0.65
C CYS A 43 3.50 -0.28 -1.02
N GLY A 44 4.11 -1.08 -1.90
CA GLY A 44 5.46 -0.87 -2.41
C GLY A 44 5.59 0.41 -3.23
N MET A 45 4.65 0.66 -4.15
CA MET A 45 4.61 1.89 -4.94
C MET A 45 4.52 3.13 -4.05
N ALA A 46 3.65 3.10 -3.04
CA ALA A 46 3.55 4.17 -2.06
C ALA A 46 4.86 4.40 -1.29
N ALA A 47 5.52 3.33 -0.85
CA ALA A 47 6.80 3.44 -0.16
C ALA A 47 7.85 4.11 -1.05
N VAL A 48 7.94 3.73 -2.33
CA VAL A 48 8.88 4.31 -3.30
C VAL A 48 8.58 5.79 -3.57
N LEU A 49 7.31 6.17 -3.67
CA LEU A 49 6.93 7.58 -3.85
C LEU A 49 7.35 8.43 -2.63
N LEU A 50 7.13 7.93 -1.42
CA LEU A 50 7.51 8.61 -0.18
C LEU A 50 9.03 8.76 -0.03
N THR A 51 9.78 7.67 -0.24
CA THR A 51 11.23 7.64 0.02
C THR A 51 12.07 8.17 -1.14
N GLY A 52 11.57 8.08 -2.37
CA GLY A 52 12.25 8.52 -3.58
C GLY A 52 11.78 9.91 -4.01
N THR A 53 10.58 9.98 -4.58
CA THR A 53 10.05 11.20 -5.22
C THR A 53 9.93 12.34 -4.21
N LEU A 54 9.26 12.07 -3.09
CA LEU A 54 8.91 13.11 -2.12
C LEU A 54 10.12 13.52 -1.29
N ASN A 55 10.95 12.57 -0.86
CA ASN A 55 12.23 12.86 -0.21
C ASN A 55 13.10 13.82 -1.07
N ARG A 56 13.19 13.56 -2.39
CA ARG A 56 13.95 14.41 -3.32
C ARG A 56 13.29 15.77 -3.52
N VAL A 57 11.97 15.82 -3.77
CA VAL A 57 11.26 17.11 -3.97
C VAL A 57 11.32 17.97 -2.71
N MET A 58 11.13 17.38 -1.53
CA MET A 58 11.19 18.13 -0.27
C MET A 58 12.57 18.75 -0.02
N ILE A 59 13.64 17.99 -0.22
CA ILE A 59 15.01 18.47 0.06
C ILE A 59 15.52 19.39 -1.06
N VAL A 60 15.39 18.97 -2.31
CA VAL A 60 16.03 19.63 -3.46
C VAL A 60 15.18 20.77 -4.01
N GLU A 61 13.88 20.57 -4.16
CA GLU A 61 13.00 21.56 -4.80
C GLU A 61 12.41 22.54 -3.77
N LEU A 62 12.00 22.05 -2.60
CA LEU A 62 11.41 22.87 -1.54
C LEU A 62 12.43 23.39 -0.51
N GLY A 63 13.70 22.97 -0.62
CA GLY A 63 14.77 23.40 0.28
C GLY A 63 14.59 22.98 1.75
N MET A 64 13.75 21.98 2.04
CA MET A 64 13.57 21.52 3.42
C MET A 64 14.86 20.90 3.97
N PRO A 65 15.15 21.12 5.26
CA PRO A 65 16.34 20.57 5.88
C PRO A 65 16.27 19.04 5.93
N ALA A 66 17.34 18.38 5.45
CA ALA A 66 17.38 16.92 5.31
C ALA A 66 17.16 16.16 6.62
N TRP A 67 17.54 16.73 7.77
CA TRP A 67 17.32 16.09 9.08
C TRP A 67 15.83 15.95 9.41
N LEU A 68 15.01 16.94 9.04
CA LEU A 68 13.57 16.91 9.27
C LEU A 68 12.91 15.84 8.39
N VAL A 69 13.29 15.82 7.11
CA VAL A 69 12.79 14.83 6.15
C VAL A 69 13.22 13.41 6.56
N ALA A 70 14.47 13.23 7.00
CA ALA A 70 14.97 11.94 7.48
C ALA A 70 14.20 11.43 8.70
N LEU A 71 13.85 12.31 9.66
CA LEU A 71 13.00 11.94 10.78
C LEU A 71 11.63 11.45 10.29
N MET A 72 10.98 12.19 9.38
CA MET A 72 9.68 11.81 8.81
C MET A 72 9.74 10.46 8.08
N VAL A 73 10.78 10.22 7.27
CA VAL A 73 10.97 8.98 6.51
C VAL A 73 11.32 7.79 7.42
N SER A 74 11.87 8.03 8.62
CA SER A 74 12.19 6.96 9.57
C SER A 74 10.97 6.36 10.28
N LEU A 75 9.84 7.10 10.38
CA LEU A 75 8.65 6.67 11.11
C LEU A 75 8.13 5.28 10.70
N PRO A 76 7.96 4.95 9.39
CA PRO A 76 7.50 3.63 8.98
C PRO A 76 8.45 2.48 9.39
N LEU A 77 9.75 2.77 9.50
CA LEU A 77 10.75 1.82 9.99
C LEU A 77 10.62 1.62 11.51
N VAL A 78 10.50 2.70 12.26
CA VAL A 78 10.31 2.67 13.71
C VAL A 78 9.01 1.95 14.10
N PHE A 79 7.94 2.13 13.31
CA PHE A 79 6.66 1.46 13.52
C PHE A 79 6.58 0.05 12.90
N ALA A 80 7.64 -0.45 12.26
CA ALA A 80 7.64 -1.80 11.68
C ALA A 80 7.31 -2.92 12.70
N PRO A 81 7.79 -2.90 13.96
CA PRO A 81 7.43 -3.91 14.96
C PRO A 81 5.94 -3.90 15.32
N LEU A 82 5.30 -2.72 15.34
CA LEU A 82 3.86 -2.61 15.60
C LEU A 82 3.03 -3.30 14.52
N ARG A 83 3.52 -3.34 13.27
CA ARG A 83 2.88 -4.06 12.17
C ARG A 83 2.72 -5.55 12.48
N ALA A 84 3.75 -6.17 13.07
CA ALA A 84 3.70 -7.58 13.47
C ALA A 84 2.68 -7.81 14.60
N LEU A 85 2.65 -6.92 15.60
CA LEU A 85 1.68 -6.98 16.69
C LEU A 85 0.24 -6.82 16.22
N ILE A 86 -0.02 -5.85 15.33
CA ILE A 86 -1.33 -5.63 14.73
C ILE A 86 -1.73 -6.85 13.86
N GLY A 87 -0.77 -7.44 13.14
CA GLY A 87 -0.97 -8.69 12.41
C GLY A 87 -1.44 -9.83 13.32
N PHE A 88 -0.75 -10.06 14.43
CA PHE A 88 -1.15 -11.06 15.43
C PHE A 88 -2.55 -10.81 16.02
N LYS A 89 -2.86 -9.54 16.32
CA LYS A 89 -4.20 -9.13 16.78
C LYS A 89 -5.27 -9.41 15.73
N SER A 90 -4.98 -9.14 14.46
CA SER A 90 -5.92 -9.35 13.34
C SER A 90 -6.21 -10.83 13.05
N ASP A 91 -5.28 -11.72 13.41
CA ASP A 91 -5.44 -13.16 13.20
C ASP A 91 -6.25 -13.85 14.30
N THR A 92 -6.22 -13.30 15.51
CA THR A 92 -6.95 -13.83 16.68
C THR A 92 -8.37 -13.27 16.80
N HIS A 93 -8.62 -12.07 16.26
CA HIS A 93 -9.91 -11.39 16.39
C HIS A 93 -10.97 -11.93 15.42
N ARG A 94 -12.06 -12.52 15.95
CA ARG A 94 -13.28 -12.79 15.17
C ARG A 94 -14.19 -11.55 15.25
N SER A 95 -14.33 -10.83 14.14
CA SER A 95 -15.39 -9.82 14.01
C SER A 95 -16.77 -10.47 14.13
N PHE A 96 -17.72 -9.72 14.67
CA PHE A 96 -19.13 -10.11 14.85
C PHE A 96 -19.82 -10.55 13.54
N LEU A 97 -19.31 -10.11 12.37
CA LEU A 97 -19.79 -10.52 11.03
C LEU A 97 -18.95 -11.64 10.36
N GLY A 98 -18.01 -12.27 11.08
CA GLY A 98 -17.12 -13.31 10.54
C GLY A 98 -15.90 -12.79 9.77
N TRP A 99 -15.72 -11.47 9.65
CA TRP A 99 -14.62 -10.85 8.90
C TRP A 99 -13.38 -10.68 9.77
N ARG A 100 -12.39 -11.57 9.65
CA ARG A 100 -11.18 -11.53 10.51
C ARG A 100 -10.20 -10.41 10.15
N ARG A 101 -9.83 -10.29 8.87
CA ARG A 101 -8.68 -9.46 8.43
C ARG A 101 -9.07 -8.24 7.58
N LEU A 102 -10.27 -8.27 6.98
CA LEU A 102 -10.75 -7.21 6.07
C LEU A 102 -10.83 -5.83 6.73
N PRO A 103 -11.40 -5.66 7.95
CA PRO A 103 -11.54 -4.34 8.55
C PRO A 103 -10.18 -3.66 8.80
N TYR A 104 -9.18 -4.42 9.25
CA TYR A 104 -7.82 -3.92 9.48
C TYR A 104 -7.13 -3.49 8.19
N ILE A 105 -7.26 -4.29 7.12
CA ILE A 105 -6.71 -3.96 5.80
C ILE A 105 -7.39 -2.70 5.25
N TRP A 106 -8.72 -2.63 5.31
CA TRP A 106 -9.48 -1.46 4.84
C TRP A 106 -9.09 -0.19 5.57
N PHE A 107 -8.98 -0.25 6.90
CA PHE A 107 -8.57 0.90 7.68
C PHE A 107 -7.15 1.35 7.32
N GLY A 108 -6.20 0.41 7.20
CA GLY A 108 -4.84 0.71 6.75
C GLY A 108 -4.81 1.36 5.37
N THR A 109 -5.56 0.83 4.40
CA THR A 109 -5.64 1.40 3.05
C THR A 109 -6.30 2.77 3.04
N LEU A 110 -7.35 3.00 3.85
CA LEU A 110 -7.97 4.32 3.99
C LEU A 110 -7.03 5.34 4.61
N MET A 111 -6.27 4.95 5.65
CA MET A 111 -5.25 5.83 6.23
C MET A 111 -4.13 6.15 5.23
N GLN A 112 -3.68 5.15 4.46
CA GLN A 112 -2.68 5.36 3.42
C GLN A 112 -3.21 6.30 2.34
N TRP A 113 -4.42 6.09 1.84
CA TRP A 113 -5.06 6.95 0.86
C TRP A 113 -5.26 8.38 1.39
N GLY A 114 -5.76 8.53 2.62
CA GLY A 114 -5.93 9.83 3.27
C GLY A 114 -4.60 10.56 3.49
N GLY A 115 -3.54 9.84 3.87
CA GLY A 115 -2.19 10.39 3.99
C GLY A 115 -1.67 10.96 2.68
N PHE A 116 -1.79 10.20 1.58
CA PHE A 116 -1.42 10.70 0.25
C PHE A 116 -2.32 11.85 -0.22
N GLY A 117 -3.61 11.83 0.10
CA GLY A 117 -4.54 12.91 -0.28
C GLY A 117 -4.24 14.24 0.45
N ILE A 118 -3.84 14.18 1.72
CA ILE A 118 -3.51 15.37 2.53
C ILE A 118 -2.09 15.88 2.24
N MET A 119 -1.19 14.99 1.84
CA MET A 119 0.24 15.29 1.69
C MET A 119 0.55 16.53 0.82
N PRO A 120 -0.03 16.72 -0.39
CA PRO A 120 0.24 17.90 -1.21
C PRO A 120 -0.10 19.21 -0.49
N PHE A 121 -1.19 19.24 0.28
CA PHE A 121 -1.59 20.42 1.05
C PHE A 121 -0.62 20.70 2.21
N ALA A 122 -0.16 19.65 2.89
CA ALA A 122 0.85 19.79 3.94
C ALA A 122 2.17 20.34 3.38
N LEU A 123 2.59 19.87 2.21
CA LEU A 123 3.78 20.37 1.51
C LEU A 123 3.61 21.83 1.08
N PHE A 124 2.44 22.19 0.55
CA PHE A 124 2.14 23.57 0.19
C PHE A 124 2.21 24.51 1.40
N LEU A 125 1.65 24.10 2.55
CA LEU A 125 1.71 24.88 3.78
C LEU A 125 3.14 25.02 4.33
N LEU A 126 3.93 23.95 4.26
CA LEU A 126 5.34 23.94 4.70
C LEU A 126 6.26 24.75 3.79
N ALA A 127 5.97 24.80 2.49
CA ALA A 127 6.74 25.56 1.51
C ALA A 127 6.59 27.08 1.65
N GLY A 128 5.69 27.57 2.52
CA GLY A 128 5.55 28.99 2.82
C GLY A 128 4.88 29.82 1.73
N GLU A 129 4.39 29.22 0.63
CA GLU A 129 3.64 29.93 -0.43
C GLU A 129 2.18 30.23 -0.06
N GLY A 130 1.90 30.39 1.22
CA GLY A 130 0.69 31.03 1.71
C GLY A 130 0.82 32.55 1.61
N ASN A 131 0.75 33.11 0.40
CA ASN A 131 0.46 34.54 0.23
C ASN A 131 -0.97 34.79 0.72
N ALA A 132 -1.16 34.94 2.03
CA ALA A 132 -2.28 35.70 2.53
C ALA A 132 -2.10 37.14 2.03
N PRO A 133 -3.14 37.80 1.47
CA PRO A 133 -3.03 39.20 1.11
C PRO A 133 -2.58 40.01 2.34
N PRO A 134 -1.71 41.02 2.17
CA PRO A 134 -1.13 41.81 3.26
C PRO A 134 -2.17 42.77 3.86
N ILE A 135 -3.22 42.20 4.47
CA ILE A 135 -4.27 42.94 5.15
C ILE A 135 -4.28 42.65 6.65
N VAL A 136 -3.50 41.68 7.16
CA VAL A 136 -3.30 41.53 8.60
C VAL A 136 -1.87 41.06 8.92
N GLY A 137 -1.03 42.01 9.32
CA GLY A 137 0.18 41.78 10.13
C GLY A 137 1.49 41.70 9.39
#